data_AF-A0A166PEP4-F1
#
_entry.id   AF-A0A166PEP4-F1
#
_cell.length_a   1.000
_cell.length_b   1.000
_cell.length_c   1.000
_cell.angle_alpha   90.00
_cell.angle_beta   90.00
_cell.angle_gamma   90.00
#
_symmetry.space_group_name_H-M   'P 1'
#
loop_
_entity.id
_entity.type
_entity.pdbx_description
1 polymer ?
#
loop_
_entity_poly.entity_id
_entity_poly.type
_entity_poly.pdbx_seq_one_letter_code
_entity_poly.pdbx_strand_id
1 'polypeptide(L)'
;MRKHKKGSILAVLASLMIAAAAGFFFFKMIEDQIFFKSVDQVERVEKLDVTLKQASEKQIDNYTSQQVSNKDHTNWRDASDSEIRQAMDSSSFMDDKRQKYQFLELSKYQGIDKNRIKRMLRDHPTLLAHTDDFVNAAKAKQVNEVYLISHALLETGSVVSELSNGVEIDGKKYYNFYGVGALDEAPVKTGAEYAKKKGWDTPEKAINGGAAFIHDHYLSNPNQNTLYSMRWNPKNPGEHQYATDINWAKSNAVIMADFYKDMKTEGKYFNWYVYKDDKKHQDGHNY
;
A
#
# COMPACT_ATOMS: atom_id res chain seq x y z
N MET A 1 -0.40 -45.97 57.45
CA MET A 1 -0.66 -44.55 57.11
C MET A 1 0.47 -44.02 56.21
N ARG A 2 0.23 -43.88 54.90
CA ARG A 2 1.21 -43.28 53.98
C ARG A 2 1.31 -41.77 54.28
N LYS A 3 2.45 -41.31 54.81
CA LYS A 3 2.78 -39.88 54.88
C LYS A 3 2.90 -39.35 53.44
N HIS A 4 1.84 -38.70 52.92
CA HIS A 4 1.96 -37.92 51.69
C HIS A 4 2.99 -36.81 51.93
N LYS A 5 4.11 -36.86 51.19
CA LYS A 5 5.21 -35.90 51.28
C LYS A 5 4.69 -34.52 50.85
N LYS A 6 4.49 -33.60 51.80
CA LYS A 6 4.14 -32.18 51.54
C LYS A 6 5.07 -31.53 50.49
N GLY A 7 6.34 -31.96 50.41
CA GLY A 7 7.29 -31.50 49.39
C GLY A 7 6.94 -31.87 47.94
N SER A 8 6.16 -32.93 47.71
CA SER A 8 5.71 -33.32 46.37
C SER A 8 4.59 -32.40 45.85
N ILE A 9 3.67 -32.00 46.74
CA ILE A 9 2.57 -31.09 46.38
C ILE A 9 3.10 -29.69 46.06
N LEU A 10 4.04 -29.16 46.87
CA LEU A 10 4.68 -27.87 46.57
C LEU A 10 5.46 -27.90 45.25
N ALA A 11 6.17 -28.99 44.95
CA ALA A 11 6.89 -29.12 43.68
C ALA A 11 5.93 -29.17 42.48
N VAL A 12 4.79 -29.87 42.60
CA VAL A 12 3.76 -29.90 41.56
C VAL A 12 3.16 -28.51 41.34
N LEU A 13 2.84 -27.78 42.42
CA LEU A 13 2.32 -26.41 42.31
C LEU A 13 3.33 -25.44 41.67
N ALA A 14 4.61 -25.54 42.05
CA ALA A 14 5.67 -24.74 41.44
C ALA A 14 5.83 -25.04 39.94
N SER A 15 5.84 -26.32 39.55
CA SER A 15 5.90 -26.74 38.15
C SER A 15 4.68 -26.29 37.34
N LEU A 16 3.48 -26.31 37.94
CA LEU A 16 2.26 -25.78 37.29
C LEU A 16 2.35 -24.27 37.07
N MET A 17 2.88 -23.51 38.03
CA MET A 17 3.11 -22.06 37.85
C MET A 17 4.12 -21.78 36.73
N ILE A 18 5.22 -22.53 36.67
CA ILE A 18 6.22 -22.40 35.60
C ILE A 18 5.60 -22.75 34.24
N ALA A 19 4.84 -23.84 34.15
CA ALA A 19 4.16 -24.25 32.92
C ALA A 19 3.12 -23.21 32.47
N ALA A 20 2.35 -22.65 33.40
CA ALA A 20 1.40 -21.57 33.11
C ALA A 20 2.09 -20.30 32.61
N ALA A 21 3.21 -19.91 33.23
CA ALA A 21 4.00 -18.77 32.79
C ALA A 21 4.60 -19.00 31.39
N ALA A 22 5.19 -20.18 31.15
CA ALA A 22 5.70 -20.55 29.83
C ALA A 22 4.61 -20.56 28.76
N GLY A 23 3.43 -21.09 29.09
CA GLY A 23 2.25 -21.07 28.21
C GLY A 23 1.78 -19.65 27.90
N PHE A 24 1.77 -18.76 28.89
CA PHE A 24 1.44 -17.34 28.70
C PHE A 24 2.43 -16.65 27.76
N PHE A 25 3.74 -16.81 27.98
CA PHE A 25 4.76 -16.21 27.10
C PHE A 25 4.71 -16.78 25.69
N PHE A 26 4.53 -18.08 25.54
CA PHE A 26 4.34 -18.72 24.24
C PHE A 26 3.11 -18.17 23.51
N PHE A 27 1.97 -18.06 24.22
CA PHE A 27 0.76 -17.46 23.68
C PHE A 27 1.00 -16.01 23.24
N LYS A 28 1.69 -15.19 24.05
CA LYS A 28 2.05 -13.81 23.70
C LYS A 28 2.92 -13.70 22.45
N MET A 29 3.77 -14.70 22.17
CA MET A 29 4.58 -14.72 20.94
C MET A 29 3.78 -15.05 19.67
N ILE A 30 2.61 -15.67 19.79
CA ILE A 30 1.76 -16.05 18.64
C ILE A 30 0.44 -15.29 18.57
N GLU A 31 0.09 -14.51 19.60
CA GLU A 31 -1.16 -13.75 19.71
C GLU A 31 -1.38 -12.86 18.47
N ASP A 32 -0.32 -12.23 17.99
CA ASP A 32 -0.33 -11.32 16.83
C ASP A 32 -0.63 -12.03 15.49
N GLN A 33 -0.40 -13.34 15.44
CA GLN A 33 -0.71 -14.22 14.31
C GLN A 33 -2.11 -14.82 14.40
N ILE A 34 -2.75 -14.77 15.56
CA ILE A 34 -4.09 -15.34 15.78
C ILE A 34 -5.13 -14.23 15.68
N PHE A 35 -4.98 -13.18 16.48
CA PHE A 35 -5.98 -12.13 16.65
C PHE A 35 -5.77 -10.96 15.69
N PHE A 36 -6.90 -10.41 15.25
CA PHE A 36 -6.93 -9.19 14.49
C PHE A 36 -6.56 -8.00 15.41
N LYS A 37 -5.61 -7.18 14.98
CA LYS A 37 -5.24 -5.95 15.65
C LYS A 37 -6.00 -4.78 15.02
N SER A 38 -7.09 -4.38 15.66
CA SER A 38 -7.82 -3.17 15.27
C SER A 38 -6.97 -1.92 15.52
N VAL A 39 -7.21 -0.89 14.73
CA VAL A 39 -6.50 0.38 14.79
C VAL A 39 -7.52 1.50 14.89
N ASP A 40 -7.29 2.45 15.80
CA ASP A 40 -8.09 3.67 15.88
C ASP A 40 -7.87 4.49 14.60
N GLN A 41 -8.87 4.47 13.72
CA GLN A 41 -8.82 5.17 12.43
C GLN A 41 -8.87 6.68 12.66
N VAL A 42 -8.11 7.39 11.83
CA VAL A 42 -8.06 8.85 11.78
C VAL A 42 -8.52 9.25 10.39
N GLU A 43 -9.72 9.80 10.34
CA GLU A 43 -10.44 10.04 9.10
C GLU A 43 -10.55 11.54 8.81
N ARG A 44 -10.39 11.88 7.53
CA ARG A 44 -10.69 13.20 6.97
C ARG A 44 -11.77 13.04 5.91
N VAL A 45 -12.64 14.03 5.80
CA VAL A 45 -13.67 14.08 4.77
C VAL A 45 -13.50 15.36 3.96
N GLU A 46 -13.29 15.20 2.66
CA GLU A 46 -13.24 16.27 1.66
C GLU A 46 -14.59 16.31 0.94
N LYS A 47 -15.41 17.31 1.28
CA LYS A 47 -16.69 17.56 0.60
C LYS A 47 -16.43 18.31 -0.70
N LEU A 48 -16.89 17.75 -1.80
CA LEU A 48 -16.68 18.29 -3.14
C LEU A 48 -17.90 19.10 -3.59
N ASP A 49 -17.68 20.28 -4.17
CA ASP A 49 -18.76 21.16 -4.65
C ASP A 49 -19.34 20.74 -6.01
N VAL A 50 -18.88 19.63 -6.57
CA VAL A 50 -19.31 19.05 -7.84
C VAL A 50 -20.06 17.74 -7.61
N THR A 51 -21.00 17.42 -8.50
CA THR A 51 -21.64 16.09 -8.51
C THR A 51 -20.73 15.05 -9.17
N LEU A 52 -20.96 13.76 -8.88
CA LEU A 52 -20.25 12.66 -9.55
C LEU A 52 -20.38 12.76 -11.07
N LYS A 53 -21.58 13.09 -11.58
CA LYS A 53 -21.83 13.26 -13.02
C LYS A 53 -21.00 14.40 -13.63
N GLN A 54 -20.98 15.56 -12.97
CA GLN A 54 -20.20 16.72 -13.44
C GLN A 54 -18.69 16.43 -13.41
N ALA A 55 -18.23 15.72 -12.39
CA ALA A 55 -16.83 15.32 -12.30
C ALA A 55 -16.45 14.29 -13.36
N SER A 56 -17.31 13.31 -13.65
CA SER A 56 -17.05 12.31 -14.70
C SER A 56 -17.05 12.90 -16.11
N GLU A 57 -17.92 13.88 -16.38
CA GLU A 57 -17.95 14.58 -17.67
C GLU A 57 -16.61 15.28 -17.96
N LYS A 58 -16.00 15.90 -16.94
CA LYS A 58 -14.67 16.53 -17.07
C LYS A 58 -13.53 15.54 -17.34
N GLN A 59 -13.67 14.26 -17.01
CA GLN A 59 -12.63 13.26 -17.29
C GLN A 59 -12.51 12.92 -18.77
N ILE A 60 -13.63 13.05 -19.50
CA ILE A 60 -13.71 12.73 -20.93
C ILE A 60 -13.05 13.86 -21.73
N ASP A 61 -13.14 15.09 -21.24
CA ASP A 61 -12.65 16.29 -21.93
C ASP A 61 -11.13 16.55 -21.74
N ASN A 62 -10.40 15.70 -21.00
CA ASN A 62 -9.03 16.03 -20.57
C ASN A 62 -7.86 15.37 -21.33
N TYR A 63 -7.69 15.69 -22.63
CA TYR A 63 -6.51 15.42 -23.49
C TYR A 63 -6.01 13.97 -23.68
N THR A 64 -6.26 13.05 -22.74
CA THR A 64 -5.88 11.63 -22.80
C THR A 64 -7.13 10.78 -22.68
N SER A 65 -7.32 9.83 -23.59
CA SER A 65 -8.47 8.94 -23.52
C SER A 65 -8.35 8.00 -22.31
N GLN A 66 -9.39 7.97 -21.47
CA GLN A 66 -9.50 7.05 -20.36
C GLN A 66 -9.60 5.63 -20.90
N GLN A 67 -8.78 4.70 -20.40
CA GLN A 67 -8.66 3.36 -20.94
C GLN A 67 -9.25 2.30 -20.01
N VAL A 68 -9.67 1.19 -20.59
CA VAL A 68 -9.95 -0.05 -19.87
C VAL A 68 -9.23 -1.20 -20.55
N SER A 69 -8.56 -2.04 -19.76
CA SER A 69 -7.91 -3.24 -20.27
C SER A 69 -8.80 -4.47 -20.17
N ASN A 70 -8.47 -5.49 -20.96
CA ASN A 70 -8.87 -6.85 -20.64
C ASN A 70 -8.20 -7.34 -19.35
N LYS A 71 -8.64 -8.49 -18.83
CA LYS A 71 -8.14 -9.09 -17.58
C LYS A 71 -6.62 -9.31 -17.55
N ASP A 72 -6.03 -9.57 -18.72
CA ASP A 72 -4.60 -9.87 -18.84
C ASP A 72 -3.75 -8.62 -19.10
N HIS A 73 -4.35 -7.42 -19.12
CA HIS A 73 -3.69 -6.13 -19.41
C HIS A 73 -2.95 -6.09 -20.77
N THR A 74 -3.36 -6.93 -21.72
CA THR A 74 -2.75 -7.06 -23.06
C THR A 74 -3.46 -6.27 -24.14
N ASN A 75 -4.73 -5.92 -23.92
CA ASN A 75 -5.53 -5.16 -24.88
C ASN A 75 -6.23 -4.01 -24.17
N TRP A 76 -6.09 -2.82 -24.73
CA TRP A 76 -6.65 -1.57 -24.21
C TRP A 76 -7.68 -1.01 -25.18
N ARG A 77 -8.75 -0.42 -24.64
CA ARG A 77 -9.72 0.36 -25.39
C ARG A 77 -10.15 1.58 -24.60
N ASP A 78 -10.72 2.55 -25.30
CA ASP A 78 -11.39 3.67 -24.65
C ASP A 78 -12.54 3.18 -23.75
N ALA A 79 -12.60 3.74 -22.55
CA ALA A 79 -13.67 3.53 -21.60
C ALA A 79 -14.89 4.38 -22.00
N SER A 80 -16.09 3.80 -21.84
CA SER A 80 -17.33 4.55 -22.02
C SER A 80 -17.62 5.48 -20.83
N ASP A 81 -18.45 6.50 -21.04
CA ASP A 81 -18.86 7.46 -20.00
C ASP A 81 -19.42 6.77 -18.74
N SER A 82 -20.18 5.68 -18.93
CA SER A 82 -20.76 4.92 -17.83
C SER A 82 -19.70 4.14 -17.06
N GLU A 83 -18.70 3.57 -17.74
CA GLU A 83 -17.57 2.88 -17.11
C GLU A 83 -16.71 3.86 -16.29
N ILE A 84 -16.42 5.05 -16.85
CA ILE A 84 -15.69 6.11 -16.15
C ILE A 84 -16.46 6.54 -14.90
N ARG A 85 -17.76 6.85 -15.04
CA ARG A 85 -18.59 7.27 -13.90
C ARG A 85 -18.66 6.20 -12.82
N GLN A 86 -18.80 4.92 -13.18
CA GLN A 86 -18.80 3.81 -12.22
C GLN A 86 -17.42 3.60 -11.58
N ALA A 87 -16.33 3.85 -12.30
CA ALA A 87 -14.98 3.78 -11.77
C ALA A 87 -14.64 4.93 -10.80
N MET A 88 -15.34 6.05 -10.92
CA MET A 88 -15.24 7.21 -10.03
C MET A 88 -16.20 7.19 -8.84
N ASP A 89 -17.16 6.28 -8.76
CA ASP A 89 -18.22 6.32 -7.74
C ASP A 89 -17.69 6.04 -6.31
N SER A 90 -17.18 7.08 -5.66
CA SER A 90 -16.52 7.00 -4.36
C SER A 90 -17.46 6.48 -3.26
N SER A 91 -18.75 6.83 -3.34
CA SER A 91 -19.78 6.35 -2.41
C SER A 91 -19.81 4.83 -2.36
N SER A 92 -19.70 4.15 -3.51
CA SER A 92 -19.74 2.68 -3.56
C SER A 92 -18.49 2.02 -2.97
N PHE A 93 -17.37 2.73 -2.97
CA PHE A 93 -16.07 2.21 -2.52
C PHE A 93 -15.86 2.37 -1.03
N MET A 94 -16.46 3.38 -0.40
CA MET A 94 -16.36 3.63 1.05
C MET A 94 -16.88 2.43 1.85
N ASP A 95 -18.01 1.84 1.43
CA ASP A 95 -18.59 0.66 2.10
C ASP A 95 -17.88 -0.67 1.81
N ASP A 96 -16.98 -0.71 0.82
CA ASP A 96 -16.34 -1.94 0.39
C ASP A 96 -15.06 -2.22 1.19
N LYS A 97 -14.96 -3.45 1.72
CA LYS A 97 -13.86 -3.88 2.60
C LYS A 97 -12.47 -3.76 1.97
N ARG A 98 -12.36 -3.80 0.64
CA ARG A 98 -11.10 -3.65 -0.10
C ARG A 98 -10.99 -2.31 -0.79
N GLN A 99 -12.05 -1.83 -1.44
CA GLN A 99 -12.01 -0.57 -2.17
C GLN A 99 -11.91 0.65 -1.27
N LYS A 100 -12.24 0.55 0.02
CA LYS A 100 -11.96 1.63 0.98
C LYS A 100 -10.48 2.01 1.05
N TYR A 101 -9.57 1.09 0.72
CA TYR A 101 -8.13 1.39 0.66
C TYR A 101 -7.73 2.31 -0.51
N GLN A 102 -8.65 2.59 -1.44
CA GLN A 102 -8.45 3.70 -2.39
C GLN A 102 -8.33 5.06 -1.67
N PHE A 103 -8.86 5.18 -0.45
CA PHE A 103 -8.89 6.39 0.35
C PHE A 103 -7.82 6.42 1.45
N LEU A 104 -6.96 5.40 1.54
CA LEU A 104 -5.85 5.40 2.50
C LEU A 104 -4.89 6.55 2.17
N GLU A 105 -4.51 7.35 3.17
CA GLU A 105 -3.52 8.41 3.01
C GLU A 105 -2.12 7.79 2.85
N LEU A 106 -1.63 7.76 1.61
CA LEU A 106 -0.37 7.18 1.20
C LEU A 106 0.83 8.01 1.64
N SER A 107 0.63 9.27 1.99
CA SER A 107 1.67 10.18 2.50
C SER A 107 1.89 10.08 4.02
N LYS A 108 1.33 9.08 4.69
CA LYS A 108 1.42 8.90 6.14
C LYS A 108 1.96 7.52 6.51
N TYR A 109 3.10 7.52 7.19
CA TYR A 109 3.63 6.33 7.84
C TYR A 109 2.71 5.90 9.00
N GLN A 110 2.29 4.63 9.01
CA GLN A 110 1.35 4.10 10.00
C GLN A 110 2.04 3.58 11.26
N GLY A 111 3.22 2.95 11.13
CA GLY A 111 3.92 2.31 12.24
C GLY A 111 3.43 0.89 12.51
N ILE A 112 3.14 0.12 11.46
CA ILE A 112 2.79 -1.29 11.57
C ILE A 112 3.96 -2.06 12.17
N ASP A 113 3.65 -3.03 13.05
CA ASP A 113 4.66 -3.88 13.65
C ASP A 113 5.49 -4.60 12.56
N LYS A 114 6.81 -4.49 12.68
CA LYS A 114 7.72 -5.01 11.67
C LYS A 114 7.59 -6.52 11.47
N ASN A 115 7.27 -7.29 12.52
CA ASN A 115 7.11 -8.73 12.37
C ASN A 115 5.85 -9.09 11.58
N ARG A 116 4.79 -8.27 11.64
CA ARG A 116 3.62 -8.40 10.74
C ARG A 116 4.04 -8.22 9.28
N ILE A 117 4.83 -7.18 8.98
CA ILE A 117 5.36 -6.92 7.64
C ILE A 117 6.26 -8.07 7.16
N LYS A 118 7.19 -8.55 7.99
CA LYS A 118 8.06 -9.69 7.65
C LYS A 118 7.27 -10.95 7.32
N ARG A 119 6.19 -11.24 8.06
CA ARG A 119 5.34 -12.42 7.79
C ARG A 119 4.54 -12.29 6.50
N MET A 120 4.07 -11.09 6.18
CA MET A 120 3.42 -10.78 4.90
C MET A 120 4.40 -11.02 3.73
N LEU A 121 5.69 -10.73 3.94
CA LEU A 121 6.74 -10.87 2.92
C LEU A 121 7.44 -12.24 2.90
N ARG A 122 6.93 -13.25 3.62
CA ARG A 122 7.61 -14.56 3.75
C ARG A 122 7.91 -15.24 2.40
N ASP A 123 7.04 -15.02 1.41
CA ASP A 123 7.13 -15.61 0.08
C ASP A 123 7.88 -14.68 -0.92
N HIS A 124 8.43 -13.57 -0.42
CA HIS A 124 9.17 -12.54 -1.18
C HIS A 124 10.56 -12.30 -0.55
N PRO A 125 11.53 -13.23 -0.74
CA PRO A 125 12.79 -13.23 0.01
C PRO A 125 13.62 -11.95 -0.14
N THR A 126 13.65 -11.33 -1.32
CA THR A 126 14.36 -10.06 -1.55
C THR A 126 13.76 -8.93 -0.71
N LEU A 127 12.43 -8.80 -0.69
CA LEU A 127 11.76 -7.79 0.15
C LEU A 127 11.87 -8.10 1.63
N LEU A 128 11.81 -9.38 2.00
CA LEU A 128 11.96 -9.82 3.37
C LEU A 128 13.35 -9.43 3.93
N ALA A 129 14.41 -9.63 3.13
CA ALA A 129 15.77 -9.24 3.49
C ALA A 129 15.90 -7.73 3.72
N HIS A 130 15.15 -6.93 2.95
CA HIS A 130 15.18 -5.47 3.00
C HIS A 130 14.00 -4.83 3.74
N THR A 131 13.25 -5.59 4.55
CA THR A 131 12.05 -5.06 5.25
C THR A 131 12.40 -3.87 6.15
N ASP A 132 13.57 -3.91 6.79
CA ASP A 132 14.05 -2.81 7.62
C ASP A 132 14.30 -1.54 6.79
N ASP A 133 14.89 -1.67 5.59
CA ASP A 133 15.13 -0.57 4.67
C ASP A 133 13.81 0.07 4.21
N PHE A 134 12.81 -0.75 3.86
CA PHE A 134 11.47 -0.28 3.47
C PHE A 134 10.78 0.49 4.59
N VAL A 135 10.76 -0.07 5.81
CA VAL A 135 10.10 0.57 6.96
C VAL A 135 10.80 1.89 7.32
N ASN A 136 12.13 1.92 7.29
CA ASN A 136 12.90 3.12 7.57
C ASN A 136 12.70 4.18 6.49
N ALA A 137 12.71 3.80 5.21
CA ALA A 137 12.45 4.69 4.09
C ALA A 137 11.03 5.26 4.14
N ALA A 138 10.02 4.42 4.36
CA ALA A 138 8.61 4.83 4.50
C ALA A 138 8.44 5.88 5.60
N LYS A 139 9.02 5.64 6.78
CA LYS A 139 9.00 6.57 7.90
C LYS A 139 9.72 7.88 7.58
N ALA A 140 10.93 7.81 7.04
CA ALA A 140 11.75 8.98 6.76
C ALA A 140 11.18 9.85 5.64
N LYS A 141 10.54 9.24 4.64
CA LYS A 141 10.01 9.91 3.45
C LYS A 141 8.50 10.19 3.54
N GLN A 142 7.88 9.93 4.69
CA GLN A 142 6.44 10.13 4.89
C GLN A 142 5.63 9.45 3.78
N VAL A 143 5.84 8.15 3.66
CA VAL A 143 5.08 7.26 2.78
C VAL A 143 4.49 6.15 3.64
N ASN A 144 3.27 5.74 3.32
CA ASN A 144 2.65 4.57 3.93
C ASN A 144 3.48 3.32 3.57
N GLU A 145 3.89 2.58 4.59
CA GLU A 145 4.80 1.45 4.43
C GLU A 145 4.18 0.29 3.64
N VAL A 146 2.86 0.09 3.72
CA VAL A 146 2.16 -0.94 2.95
C VAL A 146 2.12 -0.55 1.49
N TYR A 147 1.78 0.69 1.18
CA TYR A 147 1.82 1.22 -0.18
C TYR A 147 3.22 1.14 -0.80
N LEU A 148 4.25 1.58 -0.07
CA LEU A 148 5.63 1.54 -0.57
C LEU A 148 6.06 0.12 -0.95
N ILE A 149 5.75 -0.87 -0.11
CA ILE A 149 6.04 -2.28 -0.37
C ILE A 149 5.18 -2.84 -1.51
N SER A 150 3.88 -2.51 -1.55
CA SER A 150 2.96 -2.94 -2.60
C SER A 150 3.40 -2.44 -3.97
N HIS A 151 3.84 -1.19 -4.02
CA HIS A 151 4.29 -0.56 -5.24
C HIS A 151 5.59 -1.21 -5.74
N ALA A 152 6.54 -1.48 -4.84
CA ALA A 152 7.74 -2.23 -5.21
C ALA A 152 7.39 -3.62 -5.80
N LEU A 153 6.43 -4.35 -5.20
CA LEU A 153 5.98 -5.65 -5.70
C LEU A 153 5.39 -5.58 -7.11
N LEU A 154 4.54 -4.58 -7.37
CA LEU A 154 3.91 -4.38 -8.66
C LEU A 154 4.93 -4.04 -9.76
N GLU A 155 5.78 -3.05 -9.50
CA GLU A 155 6.73 -2.50 -10.48
C GLU A 155 7.86 -3.48 -10.86
N THR A 156 8.10 -4.49 -10.03
CA THR A 156 9.22 -5.42 -10.24
C THR A 156 8.79 -6.89 -10.28
N GLY A 157 7.49 -7.15 -10.47
CA GLY A 157 6.94 -8.48 -10.66
C GLY A 157 7.23 -9.44 -9.51
N SER A 158 7.07 -8.98 -8.26
CA SER A 158 7.53 -9.63 -7.02
C SER A 158 9.01 -9.42 -6.68
N VAL A 159 9.64 -8.37 -7.21
CA VAL A 159 11.05 -8.02 -6.91
C VAL A 159 12.02 -9.10 -7.36
N VAL A 160 11.65 -9.72 -8.48
CA VAL A 160 12.47 -10.72 -9.20
C VAL A 160 13.04 -10.13 -10.49
N SER A 161 12.69 -8.89 -10.82
CA SER A 161 13.17 -8.24 -12.03
C SER A 161 14.69 -8.05 -12.00
N GLU A 162 15.28 -7.98 -13.19
CA GLU A 162 16.71 -7.70 -13.35
C GLU A 162 17.10 -6.37 -12.67
N LEU A 163 16.21 -5.37 -12.72
CA LEU A 163 16.38 -4.06 -12.08
C LEU A 163 16.47 -4.15 -10.55
N SER A 164 15.62 -4.95 -9.91
CA SER A 164 15.64 -5.08 -8.44
C SER A 164 16.80 -5.93 -7.94
N ASN A 165 17.27 -6.90 -8.73
CA ASN A 165 18.44 -7.73 -8.41
C ASN A 165 19.78 -7.02 -8.68
N GLY A 166 19.73 -5.91 -9.40
CA GLY A 166 20.85 -5.03 -9.67
C GLY A 166 21.53 -5.32 -10.99
N VAL A 167 21.69 -4.26 -11.80
CA VAL A 167 22.32 -4.31 -13.12
C VAL A 167 23.75 -3.82 -13.02
N GLU A 168 24.70 -4.55 -13.60
CA GLU A 168 26.11 -4.17 -13.61
C GLU A 168 26.38 -3.16 -14.74
N ILE A 169 26.94 -2.01 -14.37
CA ILE A 169 27.40 -0.97 -15.29
C ILE A 169 28.80 -0.53 -14.84
N ASP A 170 29.78 -0.67 -15.72
CA ASP A 170 31.19 -0.30 -15.47
C ASP A 170 31.77 -0.94 -14.19
N GLY A 171 31.48 -2.23 -13.95
CA GLY A 171 32.00 -2.98 -12.81
C GLY A 171 31.32 -2.68 -11.47
N LYS A 172 30.19 -1.96 -11.47
CA LYS A 172 29.39 -1.68 -10.27
C LYS A 172 27.93 -2.02 -10.49
N LYS A 173 27.26 -2.59 -9.48
CA LYS A 173 25.83 -2.89 -9.52
C LYS A 173 25.00 -1.69 -9.08
N TYR A 174 23.88 -1.48 -9.77
CA TYR A 174 22.88 -0.47 -9.45
C TYR A 174 21.49 -1.08 -9.39
N TYR A 175 20.71 -0.68 -8.40
CA TYR A 175 19.44 -1.31 -8.04
C TYR A 175 18.27 -0.35 -8.25
N ASN A 176 17.11 -0.88 -8.65
CA ASN A 176 15.89 -0.10 -8.81
C ASN A 176 14.67 -0.96 -8.43
N PHE A 177 14.02 -0.62 -7.32
CA PHE A 177 12.91 -1.38 -6.73
C PHE A 177 11.51 -0.91 -7.17
N TYR A 178 11.43 0.19 -7.92
CA TYR A 178 10.16 0.83 -8.26
C TYR A 178 10.09 1.23 -9.75
N GLY A 179 10.92 0.63 -10.60
CA GLY A 179 10.92 0.90 -12.04
C GLY A 179 11.23 2.36 -12.41
N VAL A 180 11.82 3.16 -11.52
CA VAL A 180 11.97 4.60 -11.75
C VAL A 180 12.88 4.87 -12.95
N GLY A 181 12.36 5.56 -13.96
CA GLY A 181 13.10 5.85 -15.18
C GLY A 181 13.26 4.67 -16.15
N ALA A 182 12.54 3.56 -15.92
CA ALA A 182 12.47 2.44 -16.86
C ALA A 182 11.45 2.75 -17.97
N LEU A 183 11.94 3.04 -19.18
CA LEU A 183 11.12 3.34 -20.36
C LEU A 183 10.81 2.08 -21.17
N ASP A 184 9.60 1.98 -21.73
CA ASP A 184 9.06 0.79 -22.39
C ASP A 184 9.98 0.17 -23.47
N GLU A 185 10.71 0.99 -24.22
CA GLU A 185 11.60 0.51 -25.28
C GLU A 185 12.80 -0.28 -24.75
N ALA A 186 13.29 0.08 -23.55
CA ALA A 186 14.47 -0.51 -22.94
C ALA A 186 14.46 -0.37 -21.41
N PRO A 187 13.50 -1.01 -20.71
CA PRO A 187 13.19 -0.71 -19.31
C PRO A 187 14.35 -1.03 -18.37
N VAL A 188 15.04 -2.15 -18.60
CA VAL A 188 16.22 -2.54 -17.81
C VAL A 188 17.36 -1.55 -17.98
N LYS A 189 17.71 -1.20 -19.23
CA LYS A 189 18.83 -0.30 -19.51
C LYS A 189 18.57 1.09 -18.93
N THR A 190 17.43 1.68 -19.27
CA THR A 190 17.08 3.05 -18.86
C THR A 190 16.87 3.15 -17.34
N GLY A 191 16.22 2.16 -16.73
CA GLY A 191 16.05 2.09 -15.27
C GLY A 191 17.37 1.94 -14.51
N ALA A 192 18.33 1.19 -15.06
CA ALA A 192 19.66 1.03 -14.48
C ALA A 192 20.55 2.28 -14.66
N GLU A 193 20.48 2.94 -15.82
CA GLU A 193 21.15 4.22 -16.06
C GLU A 193 20.61 5.32 -15.14
N TYR A 194 19.30 5.34 -14.88
CA TYR A 194 18.69 6.22 -13.89
C TYR A 194 19.22 5.92 -12.47
N ALA A 195 19.23 4.66 -12.06
CA ALA A 195 19.78 4.22 -10.78
C ALA A 195 21.26 4.62 -10.61
N LYS A 196 22.07 4.45 -11.67
CA LYS A 196 23.46 4.91 -11.72
C LYS A 196 23.57 6.42 -11.51
N LYS A 197 22.80 7.21 -12.25
CA LYS A 197 22.77 8.67 -12.13
C LYS A 197 22.39 9.14 -10.72
N LYS A 198 21.52 8.39 -10.03
CA LYS A 198 21.10 8.67 -8.65
C LYS A 198 22.02 8.06 -7.58
N GLY A 199 23.05 7.31 -7.97
CA GLY A 199 23.98 6.67 -7.04
C GLY A 199 23.36 5.53 -6.23
N TRP A 200 22.36 4.84 -6.78
CA TRP A 200 21.68 3.71 -6.15
C TRP A 200 22.49 2.42 -6.28
N ASP A 201 23.70 2.44 -5.71
CA ASP A 201 24.68 1.36 -5.79
C ASP A 201 24.56 0.31 -4.67
N THR A 202 23.54 0.44 -3.83
CA THR A 202 23.12 -0.56 -2.85
C THR A 202 21.59 -0.66 -2.84
N PRO A 203 21.02 -1.82 -2.42
CA PRO A 203 19.58 -1.95 -2.29
C PRO A 203 18.96 -0.91 -1.35
N GLU A 204 19.58 -0.64 -0.20
CA GLU A 204 19.14 0.38 0.76
C GLU A 204 18.99 1.77 0.11
N LYS A 205 20.00 2.20 -0.66
CA LYS A 205 19.96 3.49 -1.36
C LYS A 205 18.87 3.53 -2.43
N ALA A 206 18.66 2.44 -3.15
CA ALA A 206 17.59 2.34 -4.14
C ALA A 206 16.19 2.39 -3.49
N ILE A 207 16.00 1.70 -2.36
CA ILE A 207 14.76 1.72 -1.59
C ILE A 207 14.48 3.12 -1.05
N ASN A 208 15.48 3.76 -0.42
CA ASN A 208 15.34 5.11 0.15
C ASN A 208 15.13 6.18 -0.94
N GLY A 209 15.91 6.10 -2.01
CA GLY A 209 15.84 7.04 -3.14
C GLY A 209 14.55 6.90 -3.94
N GLY A 210 14.08 5.67 -4.14
CA GLY A 210 12.79 5.42 -4.78
C GLY A 210 11.61 5.86 -3.91
N ALA A 211 11.66 5.65 -2.59
CA ALA A 211 10.66 6.20 -1.67
C ALA A 211 10.62 7.73 -1.70
N ALA A 212 11.78 8.39 -1.78
CA ALA A 212 11.86 9.84 -1.96
C ALA A 212 11.25 10.27 -3.30
N PHE A 213 11.58 9.57 -4.39
CA PHE A 213 10.98 9.82 -5.70
C PHE A 213 9.46 9.72 -5.66
N ILE A 214 8.92 8.64 -5.07
CA ILE A 214 7.47 8.43 -4.92
C ILE A 214 6.83 9.57 -4.13
N HIS A 215 7.45 9.98 -3.01
CA HIS A 215 6.94 11.10 -2.26
C HIS A 215 6.94 12.39 -3.08
N ASP A 216 8.08 12.77 -3.64
CA ASP A 216 8.26 14.05 -4.31
C ASP A 216 7.38 14.17 -5.57
N HIS A 217 7.21 13.09 -6.33
CA HIS A 217 6.51 13.10 -7.62
C HIS A 217 5.01 12.84 -7.48
N TYR A 218 4.58 12.12 -6.44
CA TYR A 218 3.20 11.65 -6.35
C TYR A 218 2.48 12.09 -5.09
N LEU A 219 3.18 12.21 -3.97
CA LEU A 219 2.57 12.47 -2.66
C LEU A 219 2.86 13.87 -2.11
N SER A 220 3.64 14.68 -2.84
CA SER A 220 3.98 16.06 -2.48
C SER A 220 2.78 17.00 -2.61
N ASN A 221 1.82 16.67 -3.47
CA ASN A 221 0.55 17.37 -3.56
C ASN A 221 -0.41 16.85 -2.48
N PRO A 222 -0.75 17.65 -1.45
CA PRO A 222 -1.65 17.22 -0.38
C PRO A 222 -3.09 16.92 -0.87
N ASN A 223 -3.43 17.33 -2.10
CA ASN A 223 -4.72 17.04 -2.72
C ASN A 223 -4.76 15.70 -3.48
N GLN A 224 -3.63 15.00 -3.60
CA GLN A 224 -3.49 13.73 -4.32
C GLN A 224 -2.70 12.69 -3.52
N ASN A 225 -3.07 12.52 -2.26
CA ASN A 225 -2.38 11.66 -1.32
C ASN A 225 -3.06 10.30 -1.10
N THR A 226 -4.05 9.95 -1.91
CA THR A 226 -4.73 8.64 -1.91
C THR A 226 -4.76 8.07 -3.32
N LEU A 227 -4.90 6.74 -3.48
CA LEU A 227 -5.04 6.14 -4.82
C LEU A 227 -6.21 6.76 -5.60
N TYR A 228 -7.34 7.02 -4.93
CA TYR A 228 -8.50 7.65 -5.54
C TYR A 228 -8.17 9.05 -6.09
N SER A 229 -7.51 9.89 -5.29
CA SER A 229 -7.20 11.26 -5.66
C SER A 229 -6.04 11.37 -6.66
N MET A 230 -5.07 10.46 -6.62
CA MET A 230 -4.06 10.32 -7.65
C MET A 230 -4.68 9.95 -9.00
N ARG A 231 -5.70 9.08 -9.00
CA ARG A 231 -6.33 8.63 -10.24
C ARG A 231 -7.32 9.64 -10.82
N TRP A 232 -8.14 10.25 -9.97
CA TRP A 232 -9.32 11.02 -10.42
C TRP A 232 -9.21 12.52 -10.19
N ASN A 233 -8.29 12.95 -9.32
CA ASN A 233 -8.13 14.34 -8.88
C ASN A 233 -9.47 15.03 -8.58
N PRO A 234 -10.24 14.59 -7.57
CA PRO A 234 -11.61 15.06 -7.36
C PRO A 234 -11.73 16.57 -7.10
N LYS A 235 -10.64 17.25 -6.66
CA LYS A 235 -10.61 18.71 -6.52
C LYS A 235 -10.47 19.44 -7.85
N ASN A 236 -9.78 18.84 -8.82
CA ASN A 236 -9.66 19.33 -10.19
C ASN A 236 -9.87 18.18 -11.18
N PRO A 237 -11.12 17.68 -11.35
CA PRO A 237 -11.39 16.49 -12.16
C PRO A 237 -10.88 16.67 -13.59
N GLY A 238 -10.30 15.61 -14.15
CA GLY A 238 -9.55 15.64 -15.40
C GLY A 238 -8.06 15.77 -15.13
N GLU A 239 -7.63 16.76 -14.37
CA GLU A 239 -6.24 17.23 -14.34
C GLU A 239 -5.25 16.33 -13.56
N HIS A 240 -3.98 16.32 -13.99
CA HIS A 240 -2.84 15.70 -13.29
C HIS A 240 -3.12 14.28 -12.76
N GLN A 241 -3.48 13.36 -13.66
CA GLN A 241 -3.80 11.98 -13.30
C GLN A 241 -2.58 11.08 -13.38
N TYR A 242 -2.49 10.14 -12.44
CA TYR A 242 -1.40 9.18 -12.40
C TYR A 242 -1.44 8.14 -13.53
N ALA A 243 -2.64 7.73 -13.96
CA ALA A 243 -2.82 6.66 -14.92
C ALA A 243 -4.05 6.88 -15.80
N THR A 244 -4.04 6.30 -17.00
CA THR A 244 -5.18 6.30 -17.93
C THR A 244 -6.14 5.13 -17.70
N ASP A 245 -5.68 4.02 -17.12
CA ASP A 245 -6.54 2.87 -16.77
C ASP A 245 -7.58 3.26 -15.69
N ILE A 246 -8.86 3.18 -16.01
CA ILE A 246 -9.96 3.47 -15.07
C ILE A 246 -9.98 2.52 -13.86
N ASN A 247 -9.35 1.35 -13.96
CA ASN A 247 -9.27 0.37 -12.88
C ASN A 247 -7.99 0.48 -12.04
N TRP A 248 -7.07 1.38 -12.37
CA TRP A 248 -5.77 1.49 -11.69
C TRP A 248 -5.92 1.60 -10.16
N ALA A 249 -6.78 2.50 -9.67
CA ALA A 249 -6.97 2.69 -8.23
C ALA A 249 -7.60 1.44 -7.58
N LYS A 250 -8.55 0.80 -8.26
CA LYS A 250 -9.22 -0.41 -7.77
C LYS A 250 -8.26 -1.58 -7.63
N SER A 251 -7.41 -1.80 -8.63
CA SER A 251 -6.41 -2.87 -8.65
C SER A 251 -5.38 -2.68 -7.52
N ASN A 252 -4.87 -1.45 -7.35
CA ASN A 252 -3.94 -1.13 -6.27
C ASN A 252 -4.57 -1.28 -4.87
N ALA A 253 -5.83 -0.84 -4.71
CA ALA A 253 -6.53 -0.96 -3.43
C ALA A 253 -6.76 -2.41 -3.01
N VAL A 254 -7.05 -3.33 -3.95
CA VAL A 254 -7.17 -4.77 -3.65
C VAL A 254 -5.88 -5.32 -3.08
N ILE A 255 -4.75 -5.02 -3.72
CA ILE A 255 -3.42 -5.50 -3.28
C ILE A 255 -3.12 -5.00 -1.87
N MET A 256 -3.32 -3.70 -1.63
CA MET A 256 -3.11 -3.12 -0.30
C MET A 256 -4.04 -3.75 0.75
N ALA A 257 -5.32 -3.92 0.43
CA ALA A 257 -6.28 -4.53 1.34
C ALA A 257 -5.91 -5.97 1.70
N ASP A 258 -5.45 -6.75 0.72
CA ASP A 258 -5.02 -8.13 0.95
C ASP A 258 -3.77 -8.18 1.83
N PHE A 259 -2.82 -7.24 1.68
CA PHE A 259 -1.69 -7.10 2.61
C PHE A 259 -2.09 -6.75 4.04
N TYR A 260 -3.01 -5.80 4.23
CA TYR A 260 -3.54 -5.49 5.56
C TYR A 260 -4.22 -6.70 6.20
N LYS A 261 -4.99 -7.44 5.40
CA LYS A 261 -5.66 -8.68 5.81
C LYS A 261 -4.66 -9.77 6.22
N ASP A 262 -3.61 -10.00 5.43
CA ASP A 262 -2.56 -10.99 5.72
C ASP A 262 -1.77 -10.62 6.98
N MET A 263 -1.59 -9.33 7.23
CA MET A 263 -1.01 -8.81 8.47
C MET A 263 -1.97 -8.84 9.65
N LYS A 264 -3.24 -9.25 9.48
CA LYS A 264 -4.29 -9.23 10.50
C LYS A 264 -4.44 -7.88 11.20
N THR A 265 -4.44 -6.80 10.43
CA THR A 265 -4.64 -5.43 10.91
C THR A 265 -5.33 -4.59 9.84
N GLU A 266 -5.49 -3.30 10.05
CA GLU A 266 -6.18 -2.38 9.14
C GLU A 266 -5.43 -1.06 8.97
N GLY A 267 -5.79 -0.33 7.91
CA GLY A 267 -5.32 1.03 7.67
C GLY A 267 -5.70 1.98 8.80
N LYS A 268 -4.88 3.00 9.03
CA LYS A 268 -5.13 4.02 10.05
C LYS A 268 -5.66 5.33 9.50
N TYR A 269 -4.99 5.89 8.51
CA TYR A 269 -5.26 7.25 8.03
C TYR A 269 -6.04 7.20 6.73
N PHE A 270 -7.26 7.73 6.73
CA PHE A 270 -8.12 7.77 5.54
C PHE A 270 -8.54 9.20 5.21
N ASN A 271 -8.62 9.49 3.92
CA ASN A 271 -9.15 10.73 3.38
C ASN A 271 -10.25 10.43 2.34
N TRP A 272 -11.50 10.65 2.75
CA TRP A 272 -12.71 10.34 2.01
C TRP A 272 -13.11 11.50 1.12
N TYR A 273 -13.52 11.22 -0.12
CA TYR A 273 -13.96 12.24 -1.08
C TYR A 273 -15.45 12.08 -1.37
N VAL A 274 -16.25 13.04 -0.89
CA VAL A 274 -17.72 12.97 -0.94
C VAL A 274 -18.24 13.97 -1.97
N TYR A 275 -18.83 13.48 -3.06
CA TYR A 275 -19.45 14.32 -4.07
C TYR A 275 -20.70 15.03 -3.54
N LYS A 276 -21.04 16.18 -4.12
CA LYS A 276 -22.18 17.02 -3.71
C LYS A 276 -23.51 16.27 -3.69
N ASP A 277 -23.68 15.29 -4.57
CA ASP A 277 -24.89 14.48 -4.71
C ASP A 277 -24.89 13.18 -3.89
N ASP A 278 -23.80 12.85 -3.19
CA ASP A 278 -23.73 11.70 -2.27
C ASP A 278 -24.36 12.03 -0.93
N LYS A 279 -25.70 11.98 -0.87
CA LYS A 279 -26.47 12.26 0.35
C LYS A 279 -26.18 11.29 1.50
N LYS A 280 -25.71 10.08 1.20
CA LYS A 280 -25.50 9.04 2.22
C LYS A 280 -24.34 9.41 3.14
N HIS A 281 -23.29 10.01 2.59
CA HIS A 281 -22.06 10.29 3.32
C HIS A 281 -21.80 11.78 3.57
N GLN A 282 -22.81 12.65 3.42
CA GLN A 282 -22.67 14.10 3.69
C GLN A 282 -22.54 14.44 5.18
N ASP A 283 -23.08 13.62 6.08
CA ASP A 283 -23.21 13.94 7.50
C ASP A 283 -21.95 13.66 8.34
N GLY A 284 -20.91 13.06 7.74
CA GLY A 284 -19.67 12.77 8.45
C GLY A 284 -19.72 11.47 9.26
N HIS A 285 -20.75 10.66 9.10
CA HIS A 285 -20.93 9.39 9.82
C HIS A 285 -20.98 8.21 8.84
N ASN A 286 -20.38 7.08 9.22
CA ASN A 286 -20.34 5.81 8.46
C ASN A 286 -19.45 5.82 7.21
N TYR A 287 -18.12 5.86 7.40
CA TYR A 287 -17.13 5.59 6.35
C TYR A 287 -16.37 4.27 6.63
#